data_AF-A0A356T7Y3-F1
#
_entry.id   AF-A0A356T7Y3-F1
#
_cell.length_a   1.000
_cell.length_b   1.000
_cell.length_c   1.000
_cell.angle_alpha   90.00
_cell.angle_beta   90.00
_cell.angle_gamma   90.00
#
_symmetry.space_group_name_H-M   'P 1'
#
loop_
_entity.id
_entity.type
_entity.pdbx_description
1 polymer ?
#
loop_
_entity_poly.entity_id
_entity_poly.type
_entity_poly.pdbx_seq_one_letter_code
_entity_poly.pdbx_strand_id
1 'polypeptide(L)'
;MVLFAALVPDRFLSAYNFKTIATQTVIVALGAIGMTWVMVSGGIDLSVGSVIALASVVTAVLLREGHPELVALLGGLAVGAALGAINGLLITRLSIVPFIVTLGT
;
A
#
# COMPACT_ATOMS: atom_id res chain seq x y z
N MET A 1 -8.05 -20.67 7.41
CA MET A 1 -6.67 -21.13 7.17
C MET A 1 -6.38 -22.48 7.83
N VAL A 2 -6.64 -22.67 9.13
CA VAL A 2 -6.42 -23.95 9.84
C VAL A 2 -7.14 -25.15 9.18
N LEU A 3 -8.40 -24.95 8.77
CA LEU A 3 -9.18 -25.99 8.07
C LEU A 3 -8.57 -26.39 6.71
N PHE A 4 -8.00 -25.44 5.97
CA PHE A 4 -7.40 -25.66 4.66
C PHE A 4 -5.99 -26.28 4.77
N ALA A 5 -5.25 -25.92 5.83
CA ALA A 5 -3.99 -26.55 6.20
C ALA A 5 -4.17 -28.04 6.56
N ALA A 6 -5.28 -28.39 7.20
CA ALA A 6 -5.62 -29.76 7.54
C ALA A 6 -6.05 -30.60 6.32
N LEU A 7 -6.73 -29.98 5.34
CA LEU A 7 -7.23 -30.66 4.14
C LEU A 7 -6.17 -30.83 3.02
N VAL A 8 -5.17 -29.95 2.95
CA VAL A 8 -4.09 -30.02 1.94
C VAL A 8 -2.72 -29.64 2.54
N PRO A 9 -2.17 -30.46 3.47
CA PRO A 9 -0.98 -30.12 4.24
C PRO A 9 0.26 -29.87 3.37
N ASP A 10 0.50 -30.71 2.35
CA ASP A 10 1.71 -30.65 1.51
C ASP A 10 1.81 -29.38 0.66
N ARG A 11 0.67 -28.78 0.27
CA ARG A 11 0.65 -27.53 -0.51
C ARG A 11 0.55 -26.31 0.37
N PHE A 12 -0.25 -26.38 1.44
CA PHE A 12 -0.54 -25.24 2.30
C PHE A 12 0.63 -24.90 3.24
N LEU A 13 1.32 -25.90 3.80
CA LEU A 13 2.49 -25.70 4.67
C LEU A 13 3.82 -25.65 3.90
N SER A 14 3.79 -25.54 2.57
CA SER A 14 5.00 -25.39 1.77
C SER A 14 5.67 -24.03 2.01
N ALA A 15 7.01 -24.00 1.99
CA ALA A 15 7.77 -22.75 2.07
C ALA A 15 7.39 -21.74 0.97
N TYR A 16 6.99 -22.23 -0.20
CA TYR A 16 6.47 -21.42 -1.30
C TYR A 16 5.17 -20.71 -0.92
N ASN A 17 4.18 -21.44 -0.39
CA ASN A 17 2.91 -20.85 0.03
C ASN A 17 3.11 -19.84 1.17
N PHE A 18 4.00 -20.16 2.12
CA PHE A 18 4.36 -19.25 3.21
C PHE A 18 4.98 -17.95 2.69
N LYS A 19 5.93 -18.04 1.74
CA LYS A 19 6.52 -16.85 1.09
C LYS A 19 5.46 -16.02 0.38
N THR A 20 4.56 -16.64 -0.36
CA THR A 20 3.49 -15.94 -1.08
C THR A 20 2.55 -15.20 -0.11
N ILE A 21 2.11 -15.86 0.96
CA ILE A 21 1.27 -15.26 2.00
C ILE A 21 2.01 -14.10 2.67
N ALA A 22 3.29 -14.28 3.02
CA ALA A 22 4.09 -13.24 3.66
C ALA A 22 4.21 -12.00 2.76
N THR A 23 4.54 -12.18 1.47
CA THR A 23 4.65 -11.07 0.51
C THR A 23 3.32 -10.31 0.34
N GLN A 24 2.19 -11.01 0.27
CA GLN A 24 0.87 -10.36 0.18
C GLN A 24 0.51 -9.62 1.46
N THR A 25 0.85 -10.20 2.62
CA THR A 25 0.56 -9.59 3.93
C THR A 25 1.38 -8.32 4.15
N VAL A 26 2.63 -8.27 3.66
CA VAL A 26 3.50 -7.08 3.77
C VAL A 26 2.85 -5.84 3.19
N ILE A 27 2.11 -5.96 2.08
CA ILE A 27 1.43 -4.82 1.44
C ILE A 27 0.42 -4.18 2.40
N VAL A 28 -0.46 -5.01 2.98
CA VAL A 28 -1.49 -4.54 3.93
C VAL A 28 -0.86 -4.10 5.25
N ALA A 29 0.17 -4.80 5.74
CA ALA A 29 0.85 -4.45 6.99
C ALA A 29 1.54 -3.08 6.90
N LEU A 30 2.25 -2.80 5.80
CA LEU A 30 2.87 -1.49 5.58
C LEU A 30 1.82 -0.38 5.46
N GLY A 31 0.72 -0.64 4.73
CA GLY A 31 -0.41 0.27 4.66
C GLY A 31 -1.00 0.57 6.05
N ALA A 32 -1.21 -0.47 6.88
CA ALA A 32 -1.74 -0.34 8.22
C ALA A 32 -0.84 0.48 9.16
N ILE A 33 0.49 0.35 9.02
CA ILE A 33 1.46 1.16 9.77
C ILE A 33 1.30 2.64 9.38
N GLY A 34 1.19 2.96 8.09
CA GLY A 34 0.91 4.33 7.62
C GLY A 34 -0.43 4.87 8.15
N MET A 35 -1.48 4.06 8.06
CA MET A 35 -2.82 4.40 8.56
C MET A 35 -2.86 4.65 10.07
N THR A 36 -1.97 4.04 10.85
CA THR A 36 -1.88 4.27 12.29
C THR A 36 -1.57 5.75 12.58
N TRP A 37 -0.66 6.36 11.82
CA TRP A 37 -0.34 7.79 11.96
C TRP A 37 -1.52 8.69 11.58
N VAL A 38 -2.29 8.31 10.57
CA VAL A 38 -3.52 9.03 10.17
C VAL A 38 -4.58 8.95 11.27
N MET A 39 -4.75 7.79 11.90
CA MET A 39 -5.73 7.65 12.99
C MET A 39 -5.29 8.42 14.25
N VAL A 40 -3.99 8.44 14.56
CA VAL A 40 -3.44 9.22 15.68
C VAL A 40 -3.66 10.72 15.48
N SER A 41 -3.65 11.22 14.25
CA SER A 41 -4.00 12.62 13.96
C SER A 41 -5.51 12.91 13.97
N GLY A 42 -6.36 11.91 14.26
CA GLY A 42 -7.81 12.03 14.29
C GLY A 42 -8.49 11.91 12.93
N GLY A 43 -7.75 11.47 11.89
CA GLY A 43 -8.25 11.30 10.53
C GLY A 43 -8.68 9.88 10.19
N ILE A 44 -9.34 9.75 9.04
CA ILE A 44 -9.60 8.49 8.34
C ILE A 44 -9.13 8.70 6.90
N ASP A 45 -8.35 7.76 6.39
CA ASP A 45 -7.84 7.78 5.01
C ASP A 45 -8.41 6.60 4.20
N LEU A 46 -9.17 6.95 3.15
CA LEU A 46 -9.74 5.98 2.20
C LEU A 46 -8.87 5.78 0.95
N SER A 47 -7.92 6.68 0.71
CA SER A 47 -7.03 6.66 -0.47
C SER A 47 -5.93 5.62 -0.35
N VAL A 48 -5.65 5.07 0.85
CA VAL A 48 -4.53 4.12 1.05
C VAL A 48 -4.54 2.96 0.04
N GLY A 49 -5.72 2.43 -0.29
CA GLY A 49 -5.87 1.36 -1.28
C GLY A 49 -5.55 1.80 -2.70
N SER A 50 -6.08 2.96 -3.13
CA SER A 50 -5.83 3.52 -4.47
C SER A 50 -4.37 3.96 -4.64
N VAL A 51 -3.77 4.55 -3.60
CA VAL A 51 -2.35 4.95 -3.57
C VAL A 51 -1.44 3.73 -3.70
N ILE A 52 -1.69 2.66 -2.95
CA ILE A 52 -0.93 1.40 -3.07
C ILE A 52 -1.06 0.82 -4.48
N ALA A 53 -2.28 0.79 -5.04
CA ALA A 53 -2.52 0.29 -6.39
C ALA A 53 -1.76 1.11 -7.44
N LEU A 54 -1.84 2.45 -7.36
CA LEU A 54 -1.15 3.33 -8.30
C LEU A 54 0.38 3.22 -8.19
N ALA A 55 0.93 3.22 -6.97
CA ALA A 55 2.36 3.02 -6.75
C ALA A 55 2.84 1.67 -7.31
N SER A 56 2.03 0.62 -7.17
CA SER A 56 2.31 -0.70 -7.75
C SER A 56 2.30 -0.68 -9.28
N VAL A 57 1.33 0.00 -9.90
CA VAL A 57 1.25 0.15 -11.36
C VAL A 57 2.44 0.94 -11.88
N VAL A 58 2.81 2.05 -11.25
CA VAL A 58 3.96 2.87 -11.65
C VAL A 58 5.25 2.07 -11.58
N THR A 59 5.46 1.33 -10.49
CA THR A 59 6.60 0.44 -10.33
C THR A 59 6.63 -0.62 -11.45
N ALA A 60 5.49 -1.27 -11.73
CA ALA A 60 5.39 -2.29 -12.76
C ALA A 60 5.63 -1.74 -14.17
N VAL A 61 5.14 -0.54 -14.48
CA VAL A 61 5.37 0.14 -15.77
C VAL A 61 6.85 0.45 -15.96
N LEU A 62 7.51 1.03 -14.95
CA LEU A 62 8.94 1.36 -15.04
C LEU A 62 9.80 0.09 -15.24
N LEU A 63 9.49 -0.99 -14.52
CA LEU A 63 10.16 -2.28 -14.73
C LEU A 63 9.91 -2.83 -16.14
N ARG A 64 8.67 -2.74 -16.64
CA ARG A 64 8.29 -3.20 -17.98
C ARG A 64 9.01 -2.42 -19.08
N GLU A 65 9.25 -1.13 -18.88
CA GLU A 65 10.00 -0.26 -19.79
C GLU A 65 11.52 -0.49 -19.74
N GLY A 66 11.99 -1.38 -18.86
CA GLY A 66 13.40 -1.76 -18.76
C GLY A 66 14.22 -0.81 -17.89
N HIS A 67 13.59 0.05 -17.09
CA HIS A 67 14.31 0.85 -16.11
C HIS A 67 14.94 -0.04 -15.02
N PRO A 68 16.08 0.39 -14.42
CA PRO A 68 16.67 -0.32 -13.30
C PRO A 68 15.70 -0.50 -12.13
N GLU A 69 15.82 -1.62 -11.41
CA GLU A 69 14.94 -1.97 -10.27
C GLU A 69 14.86 -0.84 -9.24
N LEU A 70 15.99 -0.19 -8.96
CA LEU A 70 16.07 0.93 -8.03
C LEU A 70 15.26 2.14 -8.51
N VAL A 71 15.24 2.41 -9.81
CA VAL A 71 14.46 3.52 -10.39
C VAL A 71 12.97 3.23 -10.29
N ALA A 72 12.56 1.99 -10.58
CA ALA A 72 11.16 1.58 -10.44
C ALA A 72 10.67 1.68 -8.98
N LEU A 73 11.50 1.21 -8.03
CA LEU A 73 11.22 1.33 -6.59
C LEU A 73 11.03 2.79 -6.18
N LEU A 74 11.98 3.66 -6.55
CA LEU A 74 11.91 5.08 -6.23
C LEU A 74 10.72 5.77 -6.91
N GLY A 75 10.34 5.36 -8.11
CA GLY A 75 9.16 5.86 -8.81
C GLY A 75 7.86 5.56 -8.06
N GLY A 76 7.68 4.32 -7.61
CA GLY A 76 6.52 3.94 -6.78
C GLY A 76 6.48 4.71 -5.45
N LEU A 77 7.62 4.82 -4.77
CA LEU A 77 7.74 5.58 -3.51
C LEU A 77 7.43 7.07 -3.71
N ALA A 78 7.93 7.67 -4.80
CA ALA A 78 7.70 9.09 -5.11
C ALA A 78 6.22 9.39 -5.33
N VAL A 79 5.50 8.50 -6.03
CA VAL A 79 4.04 8.66 -6.24
C VAL A 79 3.28 8.56 -4.93
N GLY A 80 3.59 7.57 -4.09
CA GLY A 80 2.97 7.45 -2.76
C GLY A 80 3.23 8.67 -1.88
N ALA A 81 4.49 9.14 -1.84
CA ALA A 81 4.86 10.34 -1.09
C ALA A 81 4.18 11.61 -1.61
N ALA A 82 4.07 11.77 -2.93
CA ALA A 82 3.42 12.93 -3.55
C ALA A 82 1.92 12.97 -3.19
N LEU A 83 1.21 11.85 -3.31
CA LEU A 83 -0.21 11.79 -2.94
C LEU A 83 -0.42 11.99 -1.44
N GLY A 84 0.43 11.39 -0.60
CA GLY A 84 0.41 11.62 0.85
C GLY A 84 0.65 13.09 1.22
N ALA A 85 1.58 13.75 0.53
CA ALA A 85 1.85 15.18 0.72
C ALA A 85 0.67 16.06 0.26
N ILE A 86 0.03 15.73 -0.87
CA ILE A 86 -1.18 16.43 -1.34
C ILE A 86 -2.28 16.30 -0.29
N ASN A 87 -2.55 15.09 0.20
CA ASN A 87 -3.57 14.86 1.22
C ASN A 87 -3.27 15.62 2.52
N GLY A 88 -2.03 15.51 3.02
CA GLY A 88 -1.59 16.25 4.20
C GLY A 88 -1.69 17.76 4.03
N LEU A 89 -1.34 18.30 2.86
CA LEU A 89 -1.41 19.74 2.59
C LEU A 89 -2.87 20.22 2.55
N LEU A 90 -3.76 19.50 1.87
CA LEU A 90 -5.18 19.84 1.80
C LEU A 90 -5.83 19.82 3.19
N ILE A 91 -5.50 18.83 4.01
CA ILE A 91 -6.01 18.71 5.38
C ILE A 91 -5.47 19.84 6.26
N THR A 92 -4.15 20.09 6.24
CA THR A 92 -3.51 21.04 7.17
C THR A 92 -3.64 22.51 6.76
N ARG A 93 -3.67 22.82 5.47
CA ARG A 93 -3.73 24.21 4.98
C ARG A 93 -5.15 24.69 4.66
N LEU A 94 -5.99 23.81 4.11
CA LEU A 94 -7.35 24.17 3.72
C LEU A 94 -8.38 23.75 4.79
N SER A 95 -7.95 23.07 5.86
CA SER A 95 -8.80 22.62 6.96
C SER A 95 -9.99 21.77 6.48
N ILE A 96 -9.80 21.01 5.40
CA ILE A 96 -10.80 20.09 4.87
C ILE A 96 -10.75 18.80 5.70
N VAL A 97 -11.91 18.24 6.03
CA VAL A 97 -12.02 16.99 6.78
C VAL A 97 -11.28 15.86 6.04
N PRO A 98 -10.38 15.09 6.70
CA PRO A 98 -9.54 14.07 6.07
C PRO A 98 -10.29 13.04 5.22
N PHE A 99 -11.48 12.65 5.66
CA PHE A 99 -12.36 11.72 4.95
C PHE A 99 -12.71 12.22 3.53
N ILE A 100 -12.98 13.51 3.37
CA ILE A 100 -13.39 14.09 2.08
C ILE A 100 -12.18 14.16 1.14
N VAL A 101 -11.03 14.58 1.65
CA VAL A 101 -9.79 14.70 0.88
C VAL A 101 -9.37 13.33 0.33
N THR A 102 -9.37 12.32 1.19
CA THR A 102 -8.90 10.97 0.84
C THR A 102 -9.91 10.14 0.03
N LEU A 103 -11.14 10.62 -0.13
CA LEU A 103 -12.10 10.04 -1.08
C LEU A 103 -11.92 10.60 -2.50
N GLY A 104 -11.48 11.86 -2.61
CA GLY A 104 -11.32 12.59 -3.87
C GLY A 104 -9.94 12.50 -4.50
N THR A 105 -9.01 11.78 -3.88
CA THR A 105 -7.60 11.62 -4.30
C THR A 105 -7.26 10.15 -4.50
#